data_AF-A0A396YUI1-F1
#
_entry.id   AF-A0A396YUI1-F1
#
_cell.length_a   1.000
_cell.length_b   1.000
_cell.length_c   1.000
_cell.angle_alpha   90.00
_cell.angle_beta   90.00
_cell.angle_gamma   90.00
#
_symmetry.space_group_name_H-M   'P 1'
#
loop_
_entity.id
_entity.type
_entity.pdbx_description
1 polymer ?
#
loop_
_entity_poly.entity_id
_entity_poly.type
_entity_poly.pdbx_seq_one_letter_code
_entity_poly.pdbx_strand_id
1 'polypeptide(L)'
;MIQLLNLFHDQERKIIKPQPEGPDIILQIETRTIIIECLQPDNWEKNPPSDGYYNSFHEEEKILRYTSAITDKSGQYQKWLKKEIVSPMDPFLIVVSGGKQSLVDAYTECPDIVKAVYPLGRSSYSVPLDNPDNFSVSYEKRTAVIKSNQSSIPTDSFLNDSYNYISGIIFNPYEILSKLNRDGKNYIVIRNHVAKNQFPNNLIKGSVDHFLNDNKHVEFKRVD
;
A
#
# COMPACT_ATOMS: atom_id res chain seq x y z
N MET A 1 -5.09 11.83 4.63
CA MET A 1 -4.10 12.68 5.33
C MET A 1 -4.51 13.01 6.76
N ILE A 2 -5.59 13.77 7.01
CA ILE A 2 -5.98 14.21 8.38
C ILE A 2 -6.14 13.05 9.37
N GLN A 3 -6.78 11.94 8.99
CA GLN A 3 -6.89 10.77 9.89
C GLN A 3 -5.56 10.13 10.24
N LEU A 4 -4.66 10.00 9.26
CA LEU A 4 -3.36 9.41 9.52
C LEU A 4 -2.54 10.30 10.47
N LEU A 5 -2.64 11.63 10.32
CA LEU A 5 -2.07 12.57 11.28
C LEU A 5 -2.68 12.44 12.68
N ASN A 6 -4.02 12.34 12.78
CA ASN A 6 -4.71 12.12 14.05
C ASN A 6 -4.31 10.79 14.68
N LEU A 7 -4.20 9.72 13.90
CA LEU A 7 -3.75 8.41 14.35
C LEU A 7 -2.33 8.48 14.91
N PHE A 8 -1.42 9.13 14.16
CA PHE A 8 -0.05 9.33 14.61
C PHE A 8 0.00 10.16 15.90
N HIS A 9 -0.81 11.21 16.01
CA HIS A 9 -0.93 11.98 17.23
C HIS A 9 -1.46 11.14 18.40
N ASP A 10 -2.55 10.39 18.20
CA ASP A 10 -3.18 9.52 19.21
C ASP A 10 -2.23 8.37 19.63
N GLN A 11 -1.31 7.96 18.76
CA GLN A 11 -0.23 7.00 19.04
C GLN A 11 1.09 7.66 19.48
N GLU A 12 1.04 8.93 19.90
CA GLU A 12 2.16 9.70 20.45
C GLU A 12 3.39 9.78 19.51
N ARG A 13 3.16 9.74 18.19
CA ARG A 13 4.21 9.93 17.18
C ARG A 13 4.50 11.42 17.01
N LYS A 14 5.78 11.78 17.02
CA LYS A 14 6.22 13.15 16.77
C LYS A 14 6.15 13.47 15.28
N ILE A 15 5.25 14.37 14.90
CA ILE A 15 5.11 14.87 13.53
C ILE A 15 5.93 16.15 13.38
N ILE A 16 6.76 16.21 12.33
CA ILE A 16 7.55 17.39 11.96
C ILE A 16 6.84 18.10 10.79
N LYS A 17 6.81 19.43 10.84
CA LYS A 17 6.26 20.24 9.75
C LYS A 17 7.17 20.15 8.51
N PRO A 18 6.66 19.71 7.35
CA PRO A 18 7.45 19.68 6.13
C PRO A 18 7.67 21.08 5.55
N GLN A 19 8.66 21.21 4.67
CA GLN A 19 8.84 22.40 3.84
C GLN A 19 7.75 22.50 2.76
N PRO A 20 7.46 23.68 2.19
CA PRO A 20 6.37 23.85 1.21
C PRO A 20 6.47 22.95 -0.04
N GLU A 21 7.68 22.66 -0.53
CA GLU A 21 7.89 21.74 -1.66
C GLU A 21 8.18 20.30 -1.23
N GLY A 22 8.04 20.00 0.06
CA GLY A 22 8.42 18.73 0.69
C GLY A 22 7.33 17.67 0.72
N PRO A 23 7.56 16.58 1.46
CA PRO A 23 6.58 15.50 1.63
C PRO A 23 5.35 15.95 2.41
N ASP A 24 4.24 15.24 2.26
CA ASP A 24 3.01 15.51 3.01
C ASP A 24 3.19 15.37 4.53
N ILE A 25 3.95 14.37 4.98
CA ILE A 25 4.16 14.08 6.42
C ILE A 25 5.62 13.71 6.66
N ILE A 26 6.19 14.24 7.74
CA ILE A 26 7.48 13.80 8.29
C ILE A 26 7.24 13.29 9.72
N LEU A 27 7.65 12.07 10.02
CA LEU A 27 7.64 11.54 11.37
C LEU A 27 9.05 11.47 11.94
N GLN A 28 9.18 11.79 13.22
CA GLN A 28 10.37 11.50 14.00
C GLN A 28 10.07 10.34 14.94
N ILE A 29 10.78 9.22 14.76
CA ILE A 29 10.74 8.09 15.69
C ILE A 29 12.14 7.91 16.23
N GLU A 30 12.32 8.21 17.52
CA GLU A 30 13.64 8.26 18.16
C GLU A 30 14.59 9.19 17.36
N THR A 31 15.70 8.67 16.86
CA THR A 31 16.68 9.39 16.05
C THR A 31 16.42 9.31 14.54
N ARG A 32 15.41 8.56 14.10
CA ARG A 32 15.09 8.36 12.68
C ARG A 32 13.99 9.29 12.20
N THR A 33 14.20 9.84 11.01
CA THR A 33 13.18 10.57 10.26
C THR A 33 12.52 9.61 9.27
N ILE A 34 11.19 9.63 9.17
CA ILE A 34 10.43 8.86 8.18
C ILE A 34 9.70 9.85 7.29
N ILE A 35 9.92 9.71 5.98
CA ILE A 35 9.32 10.54 4.93
C ILE A 35 8.06 9.83 4.45
N ILE A 36 6.94 10.53 4.45
CA ILE A 36 5.65 9.94 4.08
C ILE A 36 4.98 10.84 3.05
N GLU A 37 4.69 10.27 1.90
CA GLU A 37 3.92 10.94 0.85
C GLU A 37 2.54 10.32 0.73
N CYS A 38 1.50 11.15 0.74
CA CYS A 38 0.12 10.71 0.69
C CYS A 38 -0.47 10.86 -0.70
N LEU A 39 -1.40 9.96 -1.02
CA LEU A 39 -2.24 10.08 -2.18
C LEU A 39 -3.61 9.44 -1.93
N GLN A 40 -4.60 9.95 -2.63
CA GLN A 40 -5.90 9.33 -2.75
C GLN A 40 -6.21 9.30 -4.26
N PRO A 41 -6.23 8.13 -4.91
CA PRO A 41 -6.55 8.07 -6.32
C PRO A 41 -7.92 8.69 -6.58
N ASP A 42 -8.09 9.29 -7.75
CA ASP A 42 -9.38 9.84 -8.13
C ASP A 42 -10.46 8.76 -8.19
N ASN A 43 -11.70 9.16 -7.92
CA ASN A 43 -12.84 8.26 -8.04
C ASN A 43 -12.93 7.76 -9.49
N TRP A 44 -12.64 6.48 -9.69
CA TRP A 44 -12.64 5.80 -10.98
C TRP A 44 -13.97 5.09 -11.27
N GLU A 45 -14.96 5.29 -10.41
CA GLU A 45 -16.36 4.88 -10.57
C GLU A 45 -17.23 6.01 -11.14
N LYS A 46 -16.67 7.20 -11.43
CA LYS A 46 -17.44 8.39 -11.87
C LYS A 46 -18.23 8.21 -13.17
N ASN A 47 -17.95 7.18 -13.95
CA ASN A 47 -18.74 6.76 -15.12
C ASN A 47 -19.00 5.25 -15.02
N PRO A 48 -19.82 4.78 -14.06
CA PRO A 48 -20.10 3.37 -13.99
C PRO A 48 -20.94 3.00 -15.22
N PRO A 49 -20.66 1.87 -15.89
CA PRO A 49 -21.62 1.30 -16.83
C PRO A 49 -23.03 1.26 -16.17
N SER A 50 -24.07 1.55 -16.96
CA SER A 50 -25.43 1.86 -16.49
C SER A 50 -26.16 0.71 -15.78
N ASP A 51 -25.52 -0.44 -15.65
CA ASP A 51 -26.00 -1.73 -15.14
C ASP A 51 -25.59 -2.02 -13.69
N GLY A 52 -25.05 -1.03 -12.96
CA GLY A 52 -24.60 -1.22 -11.57
C GLY A 52 -23.20 -1.80 -11.46
N TYR A 53 -22.36 -1.55 -12.47
CA TYR A 53 -21.00 -2.05 -12.57
C TYR A 53 -20.02 -1.19 -11.76
N TYR A 54 -19.41 -1.78 -10.73
CA TYR A 54 -18.43 -1.12 -9.87
C TYR A 54 -17.01 -1.51 -10.30
N ASN A 55 -16.26 -0.59 -10.90
CA ASN A 55 -14.85 -0.81 -11.29
C ASN A 55 -13.97 -1.27 -10.11
N SER A 56 -14.29 -0.81 -8.90
CA SER A 56 -13.65 -1.24 -7.66
C SER A 56 -13.90 -2.69 -7.27
N PHE A 57 -14.85 -3.38 -7.89
CA PHE A 57 -15.03 -4.82 -7.77
C PHE A 57 -14.00 -5.59 -8.62
N HIS A 58 -13.42 -4.95 -9.65
CA HIS A 58 -12.48 -5.57 -10.56
C HIS A 58 -11.04 -5.42 -10.05
N GLU A 59 -10.45 -6.55 -9.68
CA GLU A 59 -9.08 -6.65 -9.17
C GLU A 59 -8.06 -5.94 -10.08
N GLU A 60 -8.10 -6.18 -11.39
CA GLU A 60 -7.11 -5.63 -12.33
C GLU A 60 -7.17 -4.11 -12.45
N GLU A 61 -8.36 -3.52 -12.40
CA GLU A 61 -8.54 -2.07 -12.38
C GLU A 61 -7.98 -1.48 -11.08
N LYS A 62 -8.26 -2.10 -9.92
CA LYS A 62 -7.67 -1.66 -8.64
C LYS A 62 -6.14 -1.68 -8.68
N ILE A 63 -5.57 -2.82 -9.08
CA ILE A 63 -4.11 -3.01 -9.18
C ILE A 63 -3.51 -1.97 -10.13
N LEU A 64 -4.12 -1.73 -11.30
CA LEU A 64 -3.64 -0.74 -12.26
C LEU A 64 -3.59 0.68 -11.68
N ARG A 65 -4.60 1.08 -10.92
CA ARG A 65 -4.66 2.42 -10.31
C ARG A 65 -3.67 2.55 -9.16
N TYR A 66 -3.54 1.53 -8.34
CA TYR A 66 -2.56 1.52 -7.25
C TYR A 66 -1.12 1.54 -7.77
N THR A 67 -0.79 0.66 -8.73
CA THR A 67 0.55 0.64 -9.35
C THR A 67 0.91 1.99 -9.97
N SER A 68 -0.01 2.60 -10.72
CA SER A 68 0.19 3.94 -11.30
C SER A 68 0.48 4.98 -10.22
N ALA A 69 -0.32 5.00 -9.15
CA ALA A 69 -0.16 5.95 -8.05
C ALA A 69 1.17 5.77 -7.31
N ILE A 70 1.60 4.52 -7.09
CA ILE A 70 2.90 4.19 -6.49
C ILE A 70 4.02 4.69 -7.41
N THR A 71 3.95 4.44 -8.71
CA THR A 71 4.94 4.92 -9.69
C THR A 71 5.05 6.45 -9.68
N ASP A 72 3.92 7.17 -9.65
CA ASP A 72 3.91 8.63 -9.65
C ASP A 72 4.59 9.21 -8.40
N LYS A 73 4.27 8.68 -7.22
CA LYS A 73 4.90 9.14 -5.97
C LYS A 73 6.35 8.71 -5.83
N SER A 74 6.70 7.56 -6.38
CA SER A 74 8.10 7.14 -6.56
C SER A 74 8.89 8.19 -7.33
N GLY A 75 8.33 8.69 -8.45
CA GLY A 75 8.94 9.76 -9.25
C GLY A 75 9.04 11.09 -8.48
N GLN A 76 8.06 11.42 -7.65
CA GLN A 76 8.10 12.62 -6.80
C GLN A 76 9.24 12.55 -5.77
N TYR A 77 9.43 11.41 -5.10
CA TYR A 77 10.54 11.23 -4.17
C TYR A 77 11.91 11.38 -4.84
N GLN A 78 12.07 10.84 -6.05
CA GLN A 78 13.29 11.02 -6.83
C GLN A 78 13.59 12.50 -7.14
N LYS A 79 12.55 13.34 -7.34
CA LYS A 79 12.75 14.79 -7.51
C LYS A 79 13.22 15.44 -6.21
N TRP A 80 12.68 15.06 -5.05
CA TRP A 80 13.12 15.58 -3.76
C TRP A 80 14.54 15.19 -3.42
N LEU A 81 14.95 13.95 -3.72
CA LEU A 81 16.34 13.52 -3.55
C LEU A 81 17.30 14.40 -4.36
N LYS A 82 16.97 14.69 -5.63
CA LYS A 82 17.78 15.56 -6.48
C LYS A 82 17.85 17.02 -5.99
N LYS A 83 16.82 17.46 -5.27
CA LYS A 83 16.74 18.80 -4.66
C LYS A 83 17.27 18.84 -3.23
N GLU A 84 17.75 17.71 -2.69
CA GLU A 84 18.20 17.57 -1.29
C GLU A 84 17.14 17.97 -0.25
N ILE A 85 15.86 17.84 -0.60
CA ILE A 85 14.72 18.14 0.30
C ILE A 85 14.55 17.03 1.34
N VAL A 86 14.93 15.80 0.99
CA VAL A 86 14.86 14.61 1.85
C VAL A 86 16.19 13.86 1.79
N SER A 87 16.53 13.16 2.86
CA SER A 87 17.74 12.33 2.92
C SER A 87 17.50 10.96 2.27
N PRO A 88 18.44 10.43 1.46
CA PRO A 88 18.36 9.08 0.94
C PRO A 88 18.51 8.00 2.03
N MET A 89 18.85 8.36 3.27
CA MET A 89 18.99 7.45 4.42
C MET A 89 17.71 7.33 5.25
N ASP A 90 16.74 8.21 5.02
CA ASP A 90 15.46 8.14 5.72
C ASP A 90 14.56 7.11 5.03
N PRO A 91 13.78 6.31 5.79
CA PRO A 91 12.73 5.49 5.21
C PRO A 91 11.69 6.36 4.48
N PHE A 92 11.30 5.94 3.28
CA PHE A 92 10.28 6.59 2.47
C PHE A 92 9.05 5.71 2.31
N LEU A 93 7.89 6.21 2.72
CA LEU A 93 6.62 5.50 2.66
C LEU A 93 5.62 6.22 1.75
N ILE A 94 4.84 5.43 1.03
CA ILE A 94 3.71 5.93 0.24
C ILE A 94 2.42 5.56 0.93
N VAL A 95 1.59 6.53 1.27
CA VAL A 95 0.26 6.32 1.82
C VAL A 95 -0.78 6.38 0.71
N VAL A 96 -1.55 5.30 0.54
CA VAL A 96 -2.62 5.20 -0.45
C VAL A 96 -3.97 5.10 0.26
N SER A 97 -4.89 6.01 -0.03
CA SER A 97 -6.26 5.96 0.47
C SER A 97 -7.21 5.42 -0.59
N GLY A 98 -8.00 4.41 -0.25
CA GLY A 98 -9.08 3.86 -1.06
C GLY A 98 -10.41 4.61 -0.95
N GLY A 99 -10.51 5.59 -0.04
CA GLY A 99 -11.80 6.10 0.44
C GLY A 99 -12.70 6.79 -0.58
N LYS A 100 -12.23 7.05 -1.81
CA LYS A 100 -13.08 7.60 -2.89
C LYS A 100 -13.84 6.53 -3.68
N GLN A 101 -13.59 5.24 -3.40
CA GLN A 101 -14.11 4.10 -4.16
C GLN A 101 -15.02 3.26 -3.28
N SER A 102 -16.07 2.71 -3.87
CA SER A 102 -16.90 1.68 -3.26
C SER A 102 -16.11 0.36 -3.16
N LEU A 103 -16.48 -0.57 -2.28
CA LEU A 103 -15.99 -1.97 -2.26
C LEU A 103 -14.46 -2.16 -2.35
N VAL A 104 -13.69 -1.17 -1.90
CA VAL A 104 -12.22 -1.17 -2.07
C VAL A 104 -11.51 -2.12 -1.10
N ASP A 105 -12.22 -2.52 -0.04
CA ASP A 105 -11.88 -3.57 0.91
C ASP A 105 -12.42 -4.95 0.49
N ALA A 106 -13.15 -5.06 -0.63
CA ALA A 106 -13.60 -6.34 -1.16
C ALA A 106 -12.47 -6.97 -1.99
N TYR A 107 -11.86 -8.03 -1.47
CA TYR A 107 -10.81 -8.81 -2.14
C TYR A 107 -10.86 -10.27 -1.69
N THR A 108 -10.26 -11.17 -2.46
CA THR A 108 -10.10 -12.58 -2.10
C THR A 108 -8.74 -12.83 -1.47
N GLU A 109 -8.73 -13.23 -0.19
CA GLU A 109 -7.57 -13.59 0.65
C GLU A 109 -6.52 -12.49 0.87
N CYS A 110 -6.00 -11.90 -0.21
CA CYS A 110 -4.94 -10.91 -0.20
C CYS A 110 -5.45 -9.56 -0.76
N PRO A 111 -5.21 -8.43 -0.06
CA PRO A 111 -5.61 -7.11 -0.53
C PRO A 111 -5.00 -6.74 -1.87
N ASP A 112 -5.76 -6.10 -2.76
CA ASP A 112 -5.26 -5.79 -4.12
C ASP A 112 -4.13 -4.75 -4.13
N ILE A 113 -4.02 -3.93 -3.08
CA ILE A 113 -2.87 -3.04 -2.88
C ILE A 113 -1.57 -3.83 -2.63
N VAL A 114 -1.65 -5.04 -2.05
CA VAL A 114 -0.50 -5.94 -1.87
C VAL A 114 -0.12 -6.57 -3.21
N LYS A 115 -1.12 -6.98 -4.00
CA LYS A 115 -0.94 -7.48 -5.39
C LYS A 115 -0.39 -6.42 -6.35
N ALA A 116 -0.44 -5.13 -5.99
CA ALA A 116 0.16 -4.05 -6.75
C ALA A 116 1.70 -3.96 -6.61
N VAL A 117 2.28 -4.58 -5.59
CA VAL A 117 3.74 -4.52 -5.35
C VAL A 117 4.41 -5.89 -5.20
N TYR A 118 3.62 -6.93 -4.99
CA TYR A 118 4.03 -8.33 -5.12
C TYR A 118 3.28 -9.00 -6.28
N PRO A 119 3.94 -9.87 -7.07
CA PRO A 119 3.42 -10.39 -8.32
C PRO A 119 2.38 -11.52 -8.13
N LEU A 120 1.37 -11.25 -7.31
CA LEU A 120 0.28 -12.15 -6.96
C LEU A 120 -0.89 -11.93 -7.93
N GLY A 121 -1.22 -12.97 -8.67
CA GLY A 121 -2.34 -13.06 -9.58
C GLY A 121 -3.61 -13.57 -8.88
N ARG A 122 -4.44 -14.28 -9.64
CA ARG A 122 -5.69 -14.86 -9.13
C ARG A 122 -5.38 -15.95 -8.10
N SER A 123 -6.22 -16.02 -7.06
CA SER A 123 -6.16 -17.06 -6.05
C SER A 123 -6.90 -18.32 -6.50
N SER A 124 -6.29 -19.50 -6.31
CA SER A 124 -6.92 -20.81 -6.52
C SER A 124 -6.95 -21.57 -5.20
N TYR A 125 -8.14 -22.07 -4.84
CA TYR A 125 -8.35 -22.92 -3.67
C TYR A 125 -8.30 -24.38 -4.08
N SER A 126 -7.41 -25.15 -3.45
CA SER A 126 -7.41 -26.61 -3.56
C SER A 126 -8.01 -27.18 -2.28
N VAL A 127 -9.19 -27.80 -2.39
CA VAL A 127 -9.94 -28.35 -1.26
C VAL A 127 -9.94 -29.89 -1.37
N PRO A 128 -9.28 -30.63 -0.46
CA PRO A 128 -9.35 -32.08 -0.43
C PRO A 128 -10.79 -32.55 -0.19
N LEU A 129 -11.27 -33.54 -0.94
CA LEU A 129 -12.64 -34.03 -0.82
C LEU A 129 -12.88 -34.80 0.49
N ASP A 130 -11.85 -35.46 0.99
CA ASP A 130 -11.86 -36.27 2.22
C ASP A 130 -11.64 -35.45 3.48
N ASN A 131 -11.05 -34.26 3.35
CA ASN A 131 -10.86 -33.32 4.45
C ASN A 131 -10.93 -31.86 3.96
N PRO A 132 -12.14 -31.31 3.77
CA PRO A 132 -12.32 -29.95 3.25
C PRO A 132 -11.70 -28.84 4.11
N ASP A 133 -11.50 -29.10 5.42
CA ASP A 133 -10.88 -28.15 6.34
C ASP A 133 -9.39 -27.95 6.07
N ASN A 134 -8.74 -28.89 5.36
CA ASN A 134 -7.33 -28.81 4.97
C ASN A 134 -7.14 -28.24 3.57
N PHE A 135 -7.85 -27.16 3.25
CA PHE A 135 -7.68 -26.48 1.97
C PHE A 135 -6.36 -25.69 1.91
N SER A 136 -5.85 -25.49 0.70
CA SER A 136 -4.69 -24.63 0.44
C SER A 136 -5.03 -23.54 -0.57
N VAL A 137 -4.52 -22.34 -0.34
CA VAL A 137 -4.62 -21.22 -1.28
C VAL A 137 -3.30 -21.07 -2.02
N SER A 138 -3.38 -20.94 -3.35
CA SER A 138 -2.23 -20.63 -4.21
C SER A 138 -2.56 -19.41 -5.05
N TYR A 139 -1.53 -18.72 -5.55
CA TYR A 139 -1.70 -17.57 -6.43
C TYR A 139 -1.01 -17.83 -7.77
N GLU A 140 -1.69 -17.49 -8.86
CA GLU A 140 -1.01 -17.36 -10.15
C GLU A 140 0.06 -16.28 -10.05
N LYS A 141 1.14 -16.40 -10.85
CA LYS A 141 2.14 -15.33 -10.93
C LYS A 141 1.66 -14.27 -11.91
N ARG A 142 1.42 -13.04 -11.44
CA ARG A 142 1.10 -11.87 -12.29
C ARG A 142 2.22 -10.85 -12.12
N THR A 143 3.12 -10.73 -13.10
CA THR A 143 4.27 -9.81 -13.04
C THR A 143 3.97 -8.41 -13.57
N ALA A 144 2.84 -8.22 -14.24
CA ALA A 144 2.42 -6.93 -14.75
C ALA A 144 0.89 -6.85 -14.94
N VAL A 145 0.38 -5.63 -15.01
CA VAL A 145 -0.97 -5.29 -15.49
C VAL A 145 -0.88 -4.50 -16.79
N ILE A 146 -1.82 -4.74 -17.71
CA ILE A 146 -1.85 -4.08 -19.02
C ILE A 146 -2.77 -2.87 -18.96
N LYS A 147 -2.28 -1.72 -19.44
CA LYS A 147 -3.07 -0.50 -19.58
C LYS A 147 -3.97 -0.57 -20.82
N SER A 148 -4.97 0.30 -20.89
CA SER A 148 -5.81 0.48 -22.08
C SER A 148 -5.02 0.81 -23.36
N ASN A 149 -3.84 1.44 -23.23
CA ASN A 149 -2.94 1.75 -24.34
C ASN A 149 -1.93 0.63 -24.67
N GLN A 150 -2.13 -0.60 -24.17
CA GLN A 150 -1.26 -1.77 -24.35
C GLN A 150 0.13 -1.69 -23.71
N SER A 151 0.48 -0.60 -23.04
CA SER A 151 1.68 -0.59 -22.19
C SER A 151 1.44 -1.39 -20.91
N SER A 152 2.49 -1.94 -20.31
CA SER A 152 2.40 -2.70 -19.05
C SER A 152 2.95 -1.90 -17.87
N ILE A 153 2.41 -2.14 -16.67
CA ILE A 153 3.01 -1.70 -15.40
C ILE A 153 3.41 -2.94 -14.59
N PRO A 154 4.67 -3.04 -14.13
CA PRO A 154 5.10 -4.14 -13.30
C PRO A 154 4.39 -4.13 -11.93
N THR A 155 4.13 -5.33 -11.40
CA THR A 155 3.53 -5.58 -10.07
C THR A 155 4.51 -6.19 -9.09
N ASP A 156 5.82 -6.18 -9.41
CA ASP A 156 6.90 -6.76 -8.62
C ASP A 156 7.83 -5.70 -8.02
N SER A 157 7.33 -4.47 -7.82
CA SER A 157 8.14 -3.35 -7.34
C SER A 157 8.82 -3.64 -6.01
N PHE A 158 8.22 -4.44 -5.11
CA PHE A 158 8.84 -4.80 -3.82
C PHE A 158 9.77 -6.02 -3.90
N LEU A 159 10.06 -6.50 -5.11
CA LEU A 159 11.07 -7.50 -5.44
C LEU A 159 12.15 -6.95 -6.41
N ASN A 160 12.05 -5.67 -6.78
CA ASN A 160 12.90 -5.03 -7.78
C ASN A 160 13.77 -3.96 -7.13
N ASP A 161 15.10 -4.11 -7.22
CA ASP A 161 16.07 -3.18 -6.64
C ASP A 161 15.95 -1.74 -7.15
N SER A 162 15.31 -1.54 -8.30
CA SER A 162 15.00 -0.21 -8.84
C SER A 162 14.02 0.57 -7.96
N TYR A 163 13.34 -0.09 -7.01
CA TYR A 163 12.42 0.51 -6.04
C TYR A 163 12.90 0.34 -4.59
N ASN A 164 14.16 -0.05 -4.35
CA ASN A 164 14.72 -0.23 -3.00
C ASN A 164 14.76 1.03 -2.14
N TYR A 165 14.48 2.21 -2.71
CA TYR A 165 14.35 3.45 -1.96
C TYR A 165 12.95 3.65 -1.37
N ILE A 166 11.93 2.91 -1.81
CA ILE A 166 10.62 2.88 -1.16
C ILE A 166 10.70 1.86 -0.03
N SER A 167 10.46 2.27 1.20
CA SER A 167 10.49 1.42 2.37
C SER A 167 9.21 0.59 2.54
N GLY A 168 8.07 1.11 2.10
CA GLY A 168 6.79 0.44 2.22
C GLY A 168 5.60 1.30 1.80
N ILE A 169 4.40 0.71 1.91
CA ILE A 169 3.13 1.37 1.65
C ILE A 169 2.27 1.31 2.91
N ILE A 170 1.52 2.37 3.16
CA ILE A 170 0.43 2.38 4.15
C ILE A 170 -0.87 2.54 3.36
N PHE A 171 -1.78 1.60 3.50
CA PHE A 171 -3.06 1.62 2.82
C PHE A 171 -4.20 1.73 3.83
N ASN A 172 -5.20 2.54 3.51
CA ASN A 172 -6.47 2.57 4.22
C ASN A 172 -7.61 2.54 3.20
N PRO A 173 -8.49 1.52 3.22
CA PRO A 173 -9.57 1.41 2.25
C PRO A 173 -10.65 2.47 2.45
N TYR A 174 -10.88 2.96 3.67
CA TYR A 174 -12.06 3.76 3.98
C TYR A 174 -11.85 5.28 3.79
N GLU A 175 -12.98 6.00 3.71
CA GLU A 175 -12.95 7.46 3.69
C GLU A 175 -12.24 8.03 4.92
N ILE A 176 -11.44 9.05 4.63
CA ILE A 176 -10.70 9.88 5.60
C ILE A 176 -11.67 10.67 6.52
N LEU A 177 -12.99 10.56 6.33
CA LEU A 177 -14.01 11.17 7.21
C LEU A 177 -14.72 10.16 8.14
N SER A 178 -14.51 8.85 7.98
CA SER A 178 -15.11 7.87 8.88
C SER A 178 -14.50 7.98 10.29
N LYS A 179 -15.31 8.27 11.33
CA LYS A 179 -14.83 8.37 12.72
C LYS A 179 -14.23 7.05 13.28
N LEU A 180 -14.26 5.98 12.49
CA LEU A 180 -13.92 4.61 12.85
C LEU A 180 -12.42 4.26 12.73
N ASN A 181 -11.55 5.20 12.33
CA ASN A 181 -10.17 4.90 11.91
C ASN A 181 -9.06 5.33 12.89
N ARG A 182 -9.36 5.55 14.17
CA ARG A 182 -8.36 6.05 15.15
C ARG A 182 -7.56 4.97 15.88
N ASP A 183 -7.94 3.71 15.78
CA ASP A 183 -7.28 2.59 16.48
C ASP A 183 -6.31 1.81 15.57
N GLY A 184 -6.10 2.26 14.34
CA GLY A 184 -5.20 1.63 13.37
C GLY A 184 -5.73 0.36 12.71
N LYS A 185 -6.88 -0.20 13.13
CA LYS A 185 -7.35 -1.53 12.69
C LYS A 185 -7.63 -1.67 11.21
N ASN A 186 -7.92 -0.56 10.54
CA ASN A 186 -8.24 -0.53 9.12
C ASN A 186 -7.04 -0.17 8.24
N TYR A 187 -5.84 -0.07 8.83
CA TYR A 187 -4.62 0.19 8.09
C TYR A 187 -3.93 -1.12 7.72
N ILE A 188 -3.55 -1.22 6.46
CA ILE A 188 -2.70 -2.27 5.91
C ILE A 188 -1.33 -1.64 5.68
N VAL A 189 -0.27 -2.20 6.25
CA VAL A 189 1.11 -1.74 6.06
C VAL A 189 1.85 -2.79 5.26
N ILE A 190 2.43 -2.43 4.13
CA ILE A 190 3.12 -3.35 3.22
C ILE A 190 4.59 -2.99 3.27
N ARG A 191 5.42 -3.93 3.72
CA ARG A 191 6.87 -3.72 3.82
C ARG A 191 7.53 -4.04 2.49
N ASN A 192 8.44 -3.19 2.03
CA ASN A 192 9.25 -3.53 0.87
C ASN A 192 10.42 -4.43 1.32
N HIS A 193 10.45 -5.65 0.77
CA HIS A 193 11.46 -6.65 1.11
C HIS A 193 12.88 -6.21 0.69
N VAL A 194 12.99 -5.48 -0.42
CA VAL A 194 14.29 -5.03 -0.95
C VAL A 194 14.65 -3.61 -0.48
N ALA A 195 13.92 -3.02 0.46
CA ALA A 195 14.19 -1.63 0.87
C ALA A 195 15.54 -1.46 1.57
N LYS A 196 16.27 -0.42 1.16
CA LYS A 196 17.54 0.03 1.76
C LYS A 196 17.34 0.51 3.20
N ASN A 197 16.29 1.29 3.44
CA ASN A 197 16.00 1.86 4.74
C ASN A 197 14.69 1.27 5.26
N GLN A 198 14.77 0.39 6.25
CA GLN A 198 13.60 -0.20 6.89
C GLN A 198 13.03 0.74 7.98
N PHE A 199 11.72 0.63 8.19
CA PHE A 199 10.99 1.38 9.23
C PHE A 199 10.54 0.45 10.37
N PRO A 200 10.25 0.97 11.58
CA PRO A 200 9.90 0.15 12.75
C PRO A 200 8.70 -0.79 12.53
N ASN A 201 8.73 -1.95 13.21
CA ASN A 201 7.69 -2.98 13.14
C ASN A 201 6.31 -2.54 13.65
N ASN A 202 6.26 -1.45 14.41
CA ASN A 202 5.05 -0.95 15.07
C ASN A 202 4.68 0.47 14.63
N LEU A 203 5.03 0.86 13.40
CA LEU A 203 4.82 2.22 12.90
C LEU A 203 3.38 2.70 13.14
N ILE A 204 2.41 1.85 12.84
CA ILE A 204 0.99 2.00 13.18
C ILE A 204 0.62 0.84 14.09
N LYS A 205 0.26 1.13 15.36
CA LYS A 205 -0.34 0.11 16.22
C LYS A 205 -1.76 -0.21 15.74
N GLY A 206 -2.17 -1.47 15.87
CA GLY A 206 -3.47 -1.98 15.43
C GLY A 206 -3.56 -2.40 13.96
N SER A 207 -2.57 -2.03 13.12
CA SER A 207 -2.57 -2.35 11.69
C SER A 207 -2.33 -3.83 11.40
N VAL A 208 -2.52 -4.20 10.15
CA VAL A 208 -2.07 -5.49 9.59
C VAL A 208 -0.84 -5.24 8.72
N ASP A 209 0.30 -5.79 9.12
CA ASP A 209 1.57 -5.71 8.41
C ASP A 209 1.69 -6.89 7.44
N HIS A 210 1.76 -6.61 6.13
CA HIS A 210 2.12 -7.56 5.08
C HIS A 210 3.61 -7.49 4.76
N PHE A 211 4.26 -8.64 4.65
CA PHE A 211 5.69 -8.75 4.37
C PHE A 211 6.02 -10.06 3.68
N LEU A 212 7.20 -10.12 3.06
CA LEU A 212 7.72 -11.34 2.46
C LEU A 212 8.50 -12.15 3.53
N ASN A 213 8.14 -13.42 3.72
CA ASN A 213 8.89 -14.34 4.59
C ASN A 213 10.16 -14.87 3.90
N ASP A 214 10.96 -15.67 4.62
CA ASP A 214 12.21 -16.26 4.12
C ASP A 214 12.00 -17.19 2.92
N ASN A 215 10.81 -17.80 2.82
CA ASN A 215 10.41 -18.67 1.69
C ASN A 215 9.84 -17.89 0.50
N LYS A 216 9.92 -16.55 0.52
CA LYS A 216 9.38 -15.66 -0.52
C LYS A 216 7.86 -15.74 -0.70
N HIS A 217 7.14 -16.08 0.37
CA HIS A 217 5.68 -15.99 0.43
C HIS A 217 5.27 -14.71 1.15
N VAL A 218 4.20 -14.09 0.67
CA VAL A 218 3.60 -12.94 1.35
C VAL A 218 2.80 -13.44 2.54
N GLU A 219 3.18 -12.98 3.72
CA GLU A 219 2.48 -13.23 4.98
C GLU A 219 1.92 -11.93 5.53
N PHE A 220 1.07 -12.05 6.56
CA PHE A 220 0.58 -10.91 7.30
C PHE A 220 0.62 -11.17 8.81
N LYS A 221 0.77 -10.10 9.59
CA LYS A 221 0.68 -10.14 11.06
C LYS A 221 -0.07 -8.92 11.56
N ARG A 222 -0.83 -9.08 12.65
CA ARG A 222 -1.41 -7.92 13.35
C ARG A 222 -0.35 -7.28 14.23
N VAL A 223 -0.36 -5.95 14.28
CA VAL A 223 0.50 -5.16 15.16
C VAL A 223 -0.30 -4.74 16.37
N ASP A 224 0.19 -5.04 17.56
CA ASP A 224 -0.40 -4.62 18.84
C ASP A 224 0.03 -3.21 19.28
#